data_AF-A0A970MM93-F1
#
_entry.id   AF-A0A970MM93-F1
#
_cell.length_a   1.000
_cell.length_b   1.000
_cell.length_c   1.000
_cell.angle_alpha   90.00
_cell.angle_beta   90.00
_cell.angle_gamma   90.00
#
_symmetry.space_group_name_H-M   'P 1'
#
loop_
_entity.id
_entity.type
_entity.pdbx_description
1 polymer ?
#
loop_
_entity_poly.entity_id
_entity_poly.type
_entity_poly.pdbx_seq_one_letter_code
_entity_poly.pdbx_strand_id
1 'polypeptide(L)'
;MIKKIFKDKRVLLIALIVILVLLLVDFNQRMTLLTRMRRQEKELHERYAQLESTRTALETELVYAQSDQAVERWAREDAMMIQSGDIPIVLLQPANPVPTQSIPEPVIIEHVQKWEIWQALFLGD
;
A
#
# COMPACT_ATOMS: atom_id res chain seq x y z
N MET A 1 4.76 -67.97 14.77
CA MET A 1 3.52 -67.22 15.09
C MET A 1 3.27 -66.02 14.18
N ILE A 2 4.32 -65.24 13.84
CA ILE A 2 4.25 -64.05 12.96
C ILE A 2 3.58 -64.32 11.59
N LYS A 3 3.82 -65.49 10.99
CA LYS A 3 3.30 -65.84 9.66
C LYS A 3 1.77 -66.00 9.59
N LYS A 4 1.09 -66.27 10.72
CA LYS A 4 -0.38 -66.42 10.78
C LYS A 4 -1.08 -65.06 10.86
N ILE A 5 -0.45 -64.09 11.53
CA ILE A 5 -0.93 -62.70 11.67
C ILE A 5 -1.02 -62.00 10.30
N PHE A 6 -0.06 -62.24 9.40
CA PHE A 6 -0.07 -61.70 8.04
C PHE A 6 -1.06 -62.37 7.08
N LYS A 7 -1.63 -63.53 7.45
CA LYS A 7 -2.62 -64.24 6.62
C LYS A 7 -4.04 -63.72 6.85
N ASP A 8 -4.27 -63.01 7.96
CA ASP A 8 -5.55 -62.39 8.26
C ASP A 8 -5.69 -61.08 7.49
N LYS A 9 -6.60 -61.09 6.50
CA LYS A 9 -6.94 -59.92 5.65
C LYS A 9 -7.23 -58.65 6.45
N ARG A 10 -7.72 -58.80 7.69
CA ARG A 10 -8.00 -57.69 8.62
C ARG A 10 -6.74 -56.97 9.08
N VAL A 11 -5.66 -57.70 9.38
CA VAL A 11 -4.39 -57.11 9.82
C VAL A 11 -3.73 -56.35 8.68
N LEU A 12 -3.77 -56.91 7.46
CA LEU A 12 -3.25 -56.24 6.27
C LEU A 12 -4.03 -54.95 5.96
N LEU A 13 -5.36 -54.97 6.11
CA LEU A 13 -6.20 -53.79 5.91
C LEU A 13 -5.94 -52.71 6.97
N ILE A 14 -5.75 -53.10 8.24
CA ILE A 14 -5.37 -52.16 9.31
C ILE A 14 -3.98 -51.55 9.03
N ALA A 15 -3.00 -52.36 8.64
CA ALA A 15 -1.67 -51.87 8.30
C ALA A 15 -1.71 -50.88 7.12
N LEU A 16 -2.51 -51.17 6.09
CA LEU A 16 -2.73 -50.28 4.96
C LEU A 16 -3.34 -48.94 5.40
N ILE A 17 -4.36 -48.97 6.27
CA ILE A 17 -4.98 -47.75 6.81
C ILE A 17 -3.96 -46.93 7.60
N VAL A 18 -3.16 -47.56 8.46
CA VAL A 18 -2.13 -46.86 9.23
C VAL A 18 -1.12 -46.19 8.31
N ILE A 19 -0.66 -46.87 7.27
CA ILE A 19 0.25 -46.30 6.27
C ILE A 19 -0.41 -45.11 5.57
N LEU A 20 -1.68 -45.23 5.19
CA LEU A 20 -2.43 -44.15 4.53
C LEU A 20 -2.56 -42.93 5.44
N VAL A 21 -2.87 -43.12 6.71
CA VAL A 21 -2.95 -42.02 7.70
C VAL A 21 -1.59 -41.33 7.85
N LEU A 22 -0.50 -42.09 7.97
CA LEU A 22 0.85 -41.52 8.07
C LEU A 22 1.22 -40.70 6.82
N LEU A 23 0.90 -41.20 5.62
CA LEU A 23 1.12 -40.47 4.38
C LEU A 23 0.31 -39.18 4.32
N LEU A 24 -0.95 -39.20 4.73
CA LEU A 24 -1.78 -38.00 4.76
C LEU A 24 -1.23 -36.96 5.74
N VAL A 25 -0.73 -37.39 6.90
CA VAL A 25 -0.11 -36.49 7.89
C VAL A 25 1.18 -35.87 7.32
N ASP A 26 2.10 -36.67 6.80
CA ASP A 26 3.36 -36.19 6.21
C ASP A 26 3.09 -35.24 5.04
N PHE A 27 2.15 -35.60 4.16
CA PHE A 27 1.75 -34.75 3.04
C PHE A 27 1.20 -33.40 3.50
N ASN A 28 0.28 -33.39 4.48
CA ASN A 28 -0.27 -32.14 5.01
C ASN A 28 0.79 -31.27 5.69
N GLN A 29 1.71 -31.88 6.43
CA GLN A 29 2.83 -31.17 7.06
C GLN A 29 3.74 -30.52 6.00
N ARG A 30 4.14 -31.28 4.98
CA ARG A 30 4.95 -30.77 3.87
C ARG A 30 4.26 -29.66 3.11
N MET A 31 2.97 -29.82 2.80
CA MET A 31 2.20 -28.79 2.10
C MET A 31 2.16 -27.50 2.93
N THR A 32 1.86 -27.60 4.22
CA THR A 32 1.82 -26.44 5.13
C THR A 32 3.17 -25.72 5.19
N LEU A 33 4.26 -26.48 5.27
CA LEU A 33 5.62 -25.92 5.28
C LEU A 33 5.93 -25.19 3.96
N LEU A 34 5.63 -25.81 2.82
CA LEU A 34 5.83 -25.22 1.50
C LEU A 34 5.03 -23.92 1.32
N THR A 35 3.75 -23.92 1.71
CA THR A 35 2.91 -22.73 1.63
C THR A 35 3.45 -21.61 2.53
N ARG A 36 3.91 -21.95 3.74
CA ARG A 36 4.54 -20.97 4.64
C ARG A 36 5.80 -20.37 4.03
N MET A 37 6.71 -21.21 3.51
CA MET A 37 7.96 -20.77 2.90
C MET A 37 7.70 -19.85 1.69
N ARG A 38 6.78 -20.24 0.78
CA ARG A 38 6.40 -19.39 -0.37
C ARG A 38 5.83 -18.05 0.06
N ARG A 39 5.04 -18.02 1.14
CA ARG A 39 4.50 -16.76 1.67
C ARG A 39 5.61 -15.86 2.20
N GLN A 40 6.57 -16.43 2.95
CA GLN A 40 7.73 -15.69 3.47
C GLN A 40 8.63 -15.18 2.33
N GLU A 41 8.86 -15.99 1.31
CA GLU A 41 9.62 -15.60 0.12
C GLU A 41 8.96 -14.43 -0.60
N LYS A 42 7.65 -14.51 -0.83
CA LYS A 42 6.88 -13.44 -1.47
C LYS A 42 6.94 -12.14 -0.66
N GLU A 43 6.72 -12.22 0.65
CA GLU A 43 6.81 -11.07 1.55
C GLU A 43 8.20 -10.43 1.52
N LEU A 44 9.26 -11.25 1.50
CA LEU A 44 10.63 -10.75 1.45
C LEU A 44 10.93 -10.06 0.10
N HIS A 45 10.46 -10.62 -1.01
CA HIS A 45 10.61 -10.00 -2.33
C HIS A 45 9.86 -8.67 -2.43
N GLU A 46 8.64 -8.58 -1.90
CA GLU A 46 7.87 -7.33 -1.86
C GLU A 46 8.59 -6.26 -1.04
N ARG A 47 9.08 -6.61 0.16
CA ARG A 47 9.87 -5.71 1.01
C ARG A 47 11.15 -5.25 0.32
N TYR A 48 11.85 -6.17 -0.34
CA TYR A 48 13.07 -5.84 -1.08
C TYR A 48 12.78 -4.87 -2.23
N ALA A 49 11.74 -5.12 -3.03
CA ALA A 49 11.35 -4.25 -4.12
C ALA A 49 10.98 -2.84 -3.63
N GLN A 50 10.26 -2.73 -2.51
CA GLN A 50 9.93 -1.45 -1.90
C GLN A 50 11.18 -0.71 -1.38
N LEU A 51 12.13 -1.43 -0.79
CA LEU A 51 13.35 -0.84 -0.29
C LEU A 51 14.24 -0.34 -1.43
N GLU A 52 14.33 -1.13 -2.51
CA GLU A 52 15.06 -0.76 -3.72
C GLU A 52 14.42 0.47 -4.39
N SER A 53 13.09 0.53 -4.51
CA SER A 53 12.43 1.71 -5.08
C SER A 53 12.68 2.97 -4.25
N THR A 54 12.66 2.82 -2.92
CA THR A 54 12.94 3.93 -1.99
C THR A 54 14.38 4.39 -2.13
N ARG A 55 15.33 3.44 -2.22
CA ARG A 55 16.73 3.72 -2.45
C ARG A 55 16.94 4.52 -3.74
N THR A 56 16.38 4.06 -4.86
CA THR A 56 16.53 4.76 -6.15
C THR A 56 15.94 6.16 -6.12
N ALA A 57 14.79 6.34 -5.44
CA ALA A 57 14.20 7.67 -5.25
C ALA A 57 15.13 8.59 -4.44
N LEU A 58 15.68 8.10 -3.32
CA LEU A 58 16.62 8.86 -2.49
C LEU A 58 17.93 9.16 -3.22
N GLU A 59 18.46 8.22 -4.01
CA GLU A 59 19.65 8.46 -4.84
C GLU A 59 19.39 9.56 -5.87
N THR A 60 18.20 9.59 -6.47
CA THR A 60 17.79 10.65 -7.40
C THR A 60 17.71 12.00 -6.70
N GLU A 61 17.09 12.06 -5.53
CA GLU A 61 17.00 13.27 -4.71
C GLU A 61 18.38 13.77 -4.28
N LEU A 62 19.29 12.85 -3.91
CA LEU A 62 20.66 13.18 -3.53
C LEU A 62 21.45 13.79 -4.69
N VAL A 63 21.30 13.25 -5.91
CA VAL A 63 21.94 13.81 -7.11
C VAL A 63 21.39 15.20 -7.40
N TYR A 64 20.08 15.38 -7.30
CA TYR A 64 19.45 16.67 -7.49
C TYR A 64 19.90 17.70 -6.45
N ALA A 65 19.93 17.34 -5.17
CA ALA A 65 20.36 18.22 -4.08
C ALA A 65 21.82 18.69 -4.24
N GLN A 66 22.67 17.89 -4.88
CA GLN A 66 24.07 18.25 -5.19
C GLN A 66 24.24 19.05 -6.50
N SER A 67 23.17 19.25 -7.26
CA SER A 67 23.23 19.94 -8.55
C SER A 67 23.12 21.46 -8.41
N ASP A 68 23.70 22.19 -9.36
CA ASP A 68 23.57 23.65 -9.46
C ASP A 68 22.10 24.08 -9.58
N GLN A 69 21.23 23.24 -10.15
CA GLN A 69 19.81 23.51 -10.26
C GLN A 69 19.12 23.59 -8.89
N ALA A 70 19.58 22.80 -7.90
CA ALA A 70 19.10 22.91 -6.52
C ALA A 70 19.53 24.21 -5.86
N VAL A 71 20.78 24.62 -6.06
CA VAL A 71 21.29 25.90 -5.56
C VAL A 71 20.54 27.08 -6.19
N GLU A 72 20.34 27.05 -7.51
CA GLU A 72 19.64 28.10 -8.24
C GLU A 72 18.19 28.25 -7.76
N ARG A 73 17.45 27.15 -7.65
CA ARG A 73 16.07 27.20 -7.16
C ARG A 73 15.98 27.76 -5.75
N TRP A 74 16.83 27.30 -4.84
CA TRP A 74 16.89 27.84 -3.49
C TRP A 74 17.20 29.35 -3.51
N ALA A 75 18.15 29.77 -4.36
CA ALA A 75 18.50 31.17 -4.52
C ALA A 75 17.27 32.00 -4.97
N ARG A 76 16.46 31.51 -5.91
CA ARG A 76 15.29 32.23 -6.43
C ARG A 76 14.07 32.19 -5.52
N GLU A 77 13.75 31.04 -4.97
CA GLU A 77 12.49 30.79 -4.28
C GLU A 77 12.58 31.10 -2.79
N ASP A 78 13.62 30.59 -2.10
CA ASP A 78 13.73 30.70 -0.65
C ASP A 78 14.55 31.92 -0.22
N ALA A 79 15.69 32.14 -0.88
CA ALA A 79 16.61 33.23 -0.53
C ALA A 79 16.26 34.56 -1.20
N MET A 80 15.30 34.56 -2.15
CA MET A 80 14.88 35.73 -2.92
C MET A 80 16.05 36.51 -3.55
N MET A 81 17.11 35.79 -3.93
CA MET A 81 18.30 36.34 -4.56
C MET A 81 18.04 36.66 -6.04
N ILE A 82 18.50 37.84 -6.45
CA ILE A 82 18.42 38.34 -7.81
C ILE A 82 19.75 38.18 -8.53
N GLN A 83 19.71 37.96 -9.84
CA GLN A 83 20.88 37.89 -10.71
C GLN A 83 20.91 39.13 -11.61
N SER A 84 22.06 39.40 -12.22
CA SER A 84 22.21 40.52 -13.14
C SER A 84 21.20 40.44 -14.29
N GLY A 85 20.32 41.44 -14.36
CA GLY A 85 19.25 41.53 -15.36
C GLY A 85 17.84 41.33 -14.79
N ASP A 86 17.70 40.84 -13.57
CA ASP A 86 16.40 40.65 -12.93
C ASP A 86 15.80 41.97 -12.43
N ILE A 87 14.47 42.08 -12.51
CA ILE A 87 13.70 43.23 -12.00
C ILE A 87 12.84 42.74 -10.84
N PRO A 88 13.19 43.02 -9.57
CA PRO A 88 12.40 42.57 -8.42
C PRO A 88 11.06 43.32 -8.37
N ILE A 89 9.96 42.57 -8.30
CA ILE A 89 8.60 43.13 -8.15
C ILE A 89 8.16 42.92 -6.70
N VAL A 90 7.94 44.02 -5.98
CA VAL A 90 7.37 43.98 -4.63
C VAL A 90 5.88 44.26 -4.73
N LEU A 91 5.06 43.29 -4.31
CA LEU A 91 3.62 43.47 -4.21
C LEU A 91 3.31 44.37 -3.02
N LEU A 92 2.91 45.60 -3.30
CA LEU A 92 2.39 46.51 -2.29
C LEU A 92 0.89 46.26 -2.12
N GLN A 93 0.42 46.30 -0.87
CA GLN A 93 -1.02 46.28 -0.62
C GLN A 93 -1.67 47.50 -1.29
N PRO A 94 -2.83 47.33 -1.95
CA PRO A 94 -3.52 48.46 -2.57
C PRO A 94 -3.91 49.47 -1.50
N ALA A 95 -3.61 50.76 -1.74
CA ALA A 95 -3.89 51.85 -0.78
C ALA A 95 -5.38 51.97 -0.41
N ASN A 96 -6.27 51.53 -1.31
CA ASN A 96 -7.69 51.40 -1.07
C ASN A 96 -8.08 49.92 -1.28
N PRO A 97 -8.16 49.11 -0.22
CA PRO A 97 -8.67 47.75 -0.34
C PRO A 97 -10.12 47.83 -0.82
N VAL A 98 -10.39 47.35 -2.03
CA VAL A 98 -11.75 47.12 -2.50
C VAL A 98 -12.28 45.94 -1.66
N PRO A 99 -13.43 46.08 -0.99
CA PRO A 99 -14.03 44.96 -0.26
C PRO A 99 -14.18 43.80 -1.24
N THR A 100 -13.52 42.67 -0.94
CA THR A 100 -13.82 41.42 -1.63
C THR A 100 -15.31 41.17 -1.44
N GLN A 101 -16.04 41.00 -2.54
CA GLN A 101 -17.46 40.67 -2.47
C GLN A 101 -17.61 39.46 -1.54
N SER A 102 -18.47 39.58 -0.53
CA SER A 102 -18.81 38.48 0.36
C SER A 102 -19.19 37.29 -0.51
N ILE A 103 -18.43 36.20 -0.39
CA ILE A 103 -18.77 34.91 -1.00
C ILE A 103 -20.22 34.63 -0.59
N PRO A 104 -21.15 34.38 -1.54
CA PRO A 104 -22.52 34.03 -1.18
C PRO A 104 -22.46 32.86 -0.19
N GLU A 105 -23.19 33.02 0.92
CA GLU A 105 -23.26 31.99 1.96
C GLU A 105 -23.54 30.65 1.28
N PRO A 106 -22.74 29.60 1.57
CA PRO A 106 -22.90 28.32 0.91
C PRO A 106 -24.35 27.89 1.08
N VAL A 107 -25.03 27.62 -0.04
CA VAL A 107 -26.37 27.04 -0.02
C VAL A 107 -26.27 25.79 0.85
N ILE A 108 -26.97 25.81 1.99
CA ILE A 108 -27.09 24.64 2.84
C ILE A 108 -27.86 23.62 2.00
N ILE A 109 -27.12 22.71 1.36
CA ILE A 109 -27.71 21.54 0.74
C ILE A 109 -28.21 20.71 1.92
N GLU A 110 -29.53 20.54 2.04
CA GLU A 110 -30.10 19.58 2.97
C GLU A 110 -29.40 18.23 2.74
N HIS A 111 -28.60 17.83 3.72
CA HIS A 111 -27.84 16.59 3.64
C HIS A 111 -28.83 15.45 3.82
N VAL A 112 -29.35 14.93 2.70
CA VAL A 112 -30.13 13.69 2.67
C VAL A 112 -29.31 12.62 3.38
N GLN A 113 -29.83 12.08 4.47
CA GLN A 113 -29.14 11.09 5.26
C GLN A 113 -29.03 9.80 4.45
N LYS A 114 -27.91 9.08 4.58
CA LYS A 114 -27.64 7.88 3.78
C LYS A 114 -28.76 6.83 3.87
N TRP A 115 -29.47 6.76 4.99
CA TRP A 115 -30.58 5.82 5.18
C TRP A 115 -31.83 6.19 4.37
N GLU A 116 -32.09 7.47 4.14
CA GLU A 116 -33.21 7.96 3.31
C GLU A 116 -33.00 7.53 1.85
N ILE A 117 -31.75 7.56 1.38
CA ILE A 117 -31.35 7.07 0.05
C ILE A 117 -31.62 5.56 -0.06
N TRP A 118 -31.27 4.78 0.96
CA TRP A 118 -31.53 3.35 0.97
C TRP A 118 -33.03 3.04 1.03
N GLN A 119 -33.80 3.80 1.81
CA GLN A 119 -35.24 3.62 1.90
C GLN A 119 -35.92 3.86 0.55
N ALA A 120 -35.63 4.97 -0.11
CA ALA A 120 -36.18 5.28 -1.44
C ALA A 120 -35.82 4.19 -2.48
N LEU A 121 -34.59 3.64 -2.42
CA LEU A 121 -34.15 2.59 -3.33
C LEU A 121 -34.96 1.29 -3.20
N PHE A 122 -35.35 0.93 -1.97
CA PHE A 122 -36.03 -0.34 -1.71
C PHE A 122 -37.55 -0.23 -1.64
N LEU A 123 -38.10 0.94 -1.29
CA LEU A 123 -39.53 1.11 -1.03
C LEU A 123 -40.23 2.10 -1.98
N GLY A 124 -39.49 2.84 -2.81
CA GLY A 124 -40.04 3.98 -3.55
C GLY A 124 -40.37 5.17 -2.63
N ASP A 125 -40.74 6.31 -3.23
CA ASP A 125 -41.01 7.57 -2.51
C ASP A 125 -42.06 7.45 -1.39
#